data_AF-D3NY48-F1
#
_entry.id   AF-D3NY48-F1
#
_cell.length_a   1.000
_cell.length_b   1.000
_cell.length_c   1.000
_cell.angle_alpha   90.00
_cell.angle_beta   90.00
_cell.angle_gamma   90.00
#
_symmetry.space_group_name_H-M   'P 1'
#
loop_
_entity.id
_entity.type
_entity.pdbx_description
1 polymer ?
#
loop_
_entity_poly.entity_id
_entity_poly.type
_entity_poly.pdbx_seq_one_letter_code
_entity_poly.pdbx_strand_id
1 'polypeptide(L)'
;MSTGIANTPVGHGASPLAALIGPAVLPDRFSPALAMNIVRILLGLFYAPHVYQKLTGIEASLAFFAKAGLEPAPLFLGLAILCESAAFVALVGGFFTRWAGLLSAGCMVVAAYAIFATKGVNWYWAKGGVEYLVLWGLLSLAVAADAWRRTSR
;
A
#
# COMPACT_ATOMS: atom_id res chain seq x y z
N MET A 1 -26.08 -4.85 51.88
CA MET A 1 -24.82 -4.98 51.13
C MET A 1 -25.00 -4.27 49.80
N SER A 2 -24.41 -3.08 49.67
CA SER A 2 -24.48 -2.23 48.47
C SER A 2 -23.44 -2.70 47.47
N THR A 3 -23.85 -3.28 46.35
CA THR A 3 -22.95 -3.57 45.22
C THR A 3 -22.83 -2.30 44.40
N GLY A 4 -21.79 -1.52 44.67
CA GLY A 4 -21.43 -0.33 43.91
C GLY A 4 -21.23 -0.68 42.44
N ILE A 5 -22.10 -0.14 41.59
CA ILE A 5 -21.87 -0.04 40.15
C ILE A 5 -20.72 0.94 39.98
N ALA A 6 -19.53 0.42 39.70
CA ALA A 6 -18.39 1.23 39.31
C ALA A 6 -18.73 1.90 37.97
N ASN A 7 -18.95 3.21 38.00
CA ASN A 7 -18.93 4.06 36.81
C ASN A 7 -17.55 3.89 36.14
N THR A 8 -17.50 3.17 35.04
CA THR A 8 -16.36 3.26 34.11
C THR A 8 -16.31 4.68 33.57
N PRO A 9 -15.17 5.39 33.67
CA PRO A 9 -15.05 6.70 33.07
C PRO A 9 -15.21 6.54 31.55
N VAL A 10 -16.21 7.23 31.00
CA VAL A 10 -16.37 7.41 29.56
C VAL A 10 -15.10 8.09 29.07
N GLY A 11 -14.21 7.31 28.45
CA GLY A 11 -12.99 7.84 27.83
C GLY A 11 -13.41 8.92 26.85
N HIS A 12 -12.76 10.09 26.94
CA HIS A 12 -12.96 11.18 26.00
C HIS A 12 -12.76 10.63 24.59
N GLY A 13 -13.86 10.44 23.85
CA GLY A 13 -13.84 9.81 22.54
C GLY A 13 -12.83 10.53 21.65
N ALA A 14 -11.90 9.77 21.07
CA ALA A 14 -10.94 10.32 20.12
C ALA A 14 -11.70 11.17 19.09
N SER A 15 -11.14 12.34 18.75
CA SER A 15 -11.80 13.23 17.79
C SER A 15 -12.09 12.45 16.50
N PRO A 16 -13.21 12.72 15.80
CA PRO A 16 -13.53 12.04 14.54
C PRO A 16 -12.38 12.10 13.52
N LEU A 17 -11.61 13.20 13.55
CA LEU A 17 -10.39 13.37 12.77
C LEU A 17 -9.28 12.38 13.17
N ALA A 18 -9.00 12.22 14.47
CA ALA A 18 -8.02 11.25 14.94
C ALA A 18 -8.45 9.81 14.63
N ALA A 19 -9.75 9.51 14.75
CA ALA A 19 -10.32 8.22 14.38
C ALA A 19 -10.23 7.95 12.87
N LEU A 20 -10.32 8.99 12.02
CA LEU A 20 -10.19 8.88 10.55
C LEU A 20 -8.74 8.71 10.11
N ILE A 21 -7.82 9.53 10.64
CA ILE A 21 -6.39 9.48 10.29
C ILE A 21 -5.76 8.18 10.81
N GLY A 22 -6.10 7.79 12.04
CA GLY A 22 -5.54 6.62 12.71
C GLY A 22 -4.14 6.85 13.27
N PRO A 23 -3.55 5.84 13.89
CA PRO A 23 -2.22 5.98 14.47
C PRO A 23 -1.17 6.06 13.36
N ALA A 24 -0.15 6.89 13.59
CA ALA A 24 1.02 6.98 12.70
C ALA A 24 1.80 5.66 12.65
N VAL A 25 1.78 4.89 13.74
CA VAL A 25 2.42 3.59 13.87
C VAL A 25 1.38 2.55 14.25
N LEU A 26 1.29 1.46 13.48
CA LEU A 26 0.35 0.39 13.77
C LEU A 26 0.75 -0.34 15.08
N PRO A 27 -0.19 -0.59 16.01
CA PRO A 27 0.07 -1.43 17.19
C PRO A 27 0.49 -2.84 16.79
N ASP A 28 1.41 -3.44 17.56
CA ASP A 28 1.91 -4.82 17.35
C ASP A 28 2.37 -5.10 15.92
N ARG A 29 2.89 -4.08 15.22
CA ARG A 29 3.17 -4.13 13.76
C ARG A 29 4.04 -5.31 13.31
N PHE A 30 4.91 -5.84 14.16
CA PHE A 30 5.77 -6.98 13.83
C PHE A 30 5.35 -8.30 14.49
N SER A 31 4.22 -8.33 15.20
CA SER A 31 3.73 -9.57 15.81
C SER A 31 3.33 -10.57 14.72
N PRO A 32 3.93 -11.78 14.68
CA PRO A 32 3.58 -12.80 13.71
C PRO A 32 2.23 -13.47 14.03
N ALA A 33 1.69 -13.28 15.24
CA ALA A 33 0.36 -13.77 15.62
C ALA A 33 -0.77 -13.10 14.81
N LEU A 34 -0.49 -11.94 14.22
CA LEU A 34 -1.42 -11.19 13.40
C LEU A 34 -1.09 -11.42 11.92
N ALA A 35 -1.79 -12.36 11.27
CA ALA A 35 -1.50 -12.79 9.89
C ALA A 35 -1.41 -11.63 8.87
N MET A 36 -2.24 -10.59 9.02
CA MET A 36 -2.16 -9.42 8.13
C MET A 36 -0.88 -8.59 8.27
N ASN A 37 -0.14 -8.71 9.39
CA ASN A 37 1.20 -8.11 9.48
C ASN A 37 2.16 -8.79 8.51
N ILE A 38 2.07 -10.11 8.37
CA ILE A 38 2.90 -10.88 7.43
C ILE A 38 2.56 -10.46 6.00
N VAL A 39 1.27 -10.41 5.65
CA VAL A 39 0.82 -9.93 4.33
C VAL A 39 1.33 -8.52 4.05
N ARG A 40 1.10 -7.59 5.00
CA ARG A 40 1.56 -6.19 4.91
C ARG A 40 3.06 -6.08 4.65
N ILE A 41 3.88 -6.82 5.41
CA ILE A 41 5.34 -6.81 5.27
C ILE A 41 5.77 -7.37 3.91
N LEU A 42 5.20 -8.50 3.49
CA LEU A 42 5.53 -9.12 2.20
C LEU A 42 5.16 -8.21 1.02
N LEU A 43 3.97 -7.58 1.04
CA LEU A 43 3.58 -6.60 0.04
C LEU A 43 4.53 -5.41 -0.01
N GLY A 44 4.98 -4.92 1.16
CA GLY A 44 5.99 -3.88 1.24
C GLY A 44 7.29 -4.33 0.57
N LEU A 45 7.83 -5.48 0.97
CA LEU A 45 9.08 -6.03 0.43
C LEU A 45 9.05 -6.23 -1.08
N PHE A 46 7.89 -6.50 -1.69
CA PHE A 46 7.76 -6.66 -3.15
C PHE A 46 8.08 -5.37 -3.93
N TYR A 47 8.01 -4.19 -3.30
CA TYR A 47 8.45 -2.95 -3.93
C TYR A 47 9.98 -2.82 -4.03
N ALA A 48 10.76 -3.50 -3.18
CA ALA A 48 12.21 -3.38 -3.18
C ALA A 48 12.86 -3.69 -4.55
N PRO A 49 12.58 -4.84 -5.20
CA PRO A 49 13.11 -5.09 -6.55
C PRO A 49 12.60 -4.08 -7.59
N HIS A 50 11.39 -3.55 -7.44
CA HIS A 50 10.80 -2.62 -8.40
C HIS A 50 11.43 -1.23 -8.35
N VAL A 51 11.73 -0.75 -7.14
CA VAL A 51 12.50 0.47 -6.91
C VAL A 51 13.92 0.29 -7.42
N TYR A 52 14.57 -0.83 -7.05
CA TYR A 52 15.93 -1.14 -7.49
C TYR A 52 16.05 -1.14 -9.02
N GLN A 53 15.16 -1.86 -9.72
CA GLN A 53 15.17 -1.92 -11.18
C GLN A 53 14.97 -0.55 -11.85
N LYS A 54 14.15 0.33 -11.28
CA LYS A 54 13.98 1.70 -11.80
C LYS A 54 15.24 2.53 -11.62
N LEU A 55 15.87 2.45 -10.46
CA LEU A 55 17.09 3.21 -10.15
C LEU A 55 18.30 2.75 -10.97
N THR A 56 18.43 1.45 -11.23
CA THR A 56 19.53 0.91 -12.05
C THR A 56 19.24 0.90 -13.55
N GLY A 57 17.98 1.06 -13.95
CA GLY A 57 17.52 0.97 -15.34
C GLY A 57 16.70 2.19 -15.74
N ILE A 58 17.27 3.38 -15.56
CA ILE A 58 16.57 4.67 -15.78
C ILE A 58 16.13 4.80 -17.24
N GLU A 59 17.00 4.54 -18.21
CA GLU A 59 16.71 4.69 -19.63
C GLU A 59 15.58 3.75 -20.08
N ALA A 60 15.65 2.49 -19.64
CA ALA A 60 14.60 1.50 -19.92
C ALA A 60 13.26 1.89 -19.29
N SER A 61 13.30 2.44 -18.06
CA SER A 61 12.10 2.91 -17.37
C SER A 61 11.49 4.12 -18.08
N LEU A 62 12.30 5.10 -18.47
CA LEU A 62 11.85 6.27 -19.24
C LEU A 62 11.17 5.84 -20.55
N ALA A 63 11.78 4.92 -21.30
CA ALA A 63 11.19 4.38 -22.52
C ALA A 63 9.86 3.65 -22.25
N PHE A 64 9.74 2.92 -21.14
CA PHE A 64 8.49 2.28 -20.75
C PHE A 64 7.39 3.29 -20.43
N PHE A 65 7.69 4.33 -19.64
CA PHE A 65 6.71 5.38 -19.28
C PHE A 65 6.26 6.17 -20.52
N ALA A 66 7.20 6.52 -21.41
CA ALA A 66 6.88 7.16 -22.69
C ALA A 66 5.97 6.27 -23.55
N LYS A 67 6.30 4.97 -23.67
CA LYS A 67 5.47 3.99 -24.40
C LYS A 67 4.08 3.83 -23.78
N ALA A 68 3.95 3.99 -22.46
CA ALA A 68 2.67 3.96 -21.76
C ALA A 68 1.83 5.24 -21.95
N GLY A 69 2.36 6.25 -22.66
CA GLY A 69 1.72 7.55 -22.84
C GLY A 69 1.77 8.45 -21.61
N LEU A 70 2.63 8.13 -20.63
CA LEU A 70 2.78 8.90 -19.40
C LEU A 70 3.87 9.97 -19.60
N GLU A 71 3.48 11.07 -20.25
CA GLU A 71 4.36 12.20 -20.56
C GLU A 71 4.12 13.40 -19.65
N PRO A 72 5.18 14.05 -19.10
CA PRO A 72 6.60 13.79 -19.33
C PRO A 72 7.12 12.54 -18.60
N ALA A 73 7.76 11.61 -19.31
CA ALA A 73 8.25 10.35 -18.73
C ALA A 73 9.12 10.50 -17.46
N PRO A 74 10.04 11.49 -17.35
CA PRO A 74 10.84 11.68 -16.13
C PRO A 74 10.00 12.00 -14.88
N LEU A 75 8.90 12.74 -15.04
CA LEU A 75 8.00 13.08 -13.93
C LEU A 75 7.33 11.82 -13.39
N PHE A 76 6.81 10.96 -14.27
CA PHE A 76 6.14 9.73 -13.86
C PHE A 76 7.11 8.67 -13.33
N LEU A 77 8.32 8.60 -13.88
CA LEU A 77 9.38 7.76 -13.30
C LEU A 77 9.73 8.20 -11.88
N GLY A 78 9.96 9.50 -11.66
CA GLY A 78 10.24 10.05 -10.33
C GLY A 78 9.09 9.81 -9.35
N LEU A 79 7.84 10.01 -9.79
CA LEU A 79 6.66 9.74 -8.99
C LEU A 79 6.54 8.26 -8.63
N ALA A 80 6.78 7.35 -9.59
CA ALA A 80 6.75 5.91 -9.34
C ALA A 80 7.81 5.51 -8.31
N ILE A 81 9.06 5.97 -8.46
CA ILE A 81 10.13 5.69 -7.48
C ILE A 81 9.75 6.19 -6.10
N LEU A 82 9.22 7.42 -5.99
CA LEU A 82 8.79 8.01 -4.72
C LEU A 82 7.66 7.21 -4.07
N CYS A 83 6.58 6.95 -4.81
CA CYS A 83 5.41 6.22 -4.31
C CYS A 83 5.75 4.78 -3.93
N GLU A 84 6.55 4.07 -4.74
CA GLU A 84 6.97 2.70 -4.45
C GLU A 84 7.92 2.64 -3.25
N SER A 85 8.84 3.59 -3.11
CA SER A 85 9.74 3.68 -1.95
C SER A 85 8.98 4.03 -0.68
N ALA A 86 8.02 4.96 -0.76
CA ALA A 86 7.15 5.30 0.35
C ALA A 86 6.28 4.11 0.77
N ALA A 87 5.69 3.40 -0.19
CA ALA A 87 4.92 2.18 0.08
C ALA A 87 5.79 1.08 0.69
N PHE A 88 7.01 0.87 0.20
CA PHE A 88 7.99 -0.06 0.77
C PHE A 88 8.24 0.24 2.25
N VAL A 89 8.69 1.46 2.57
CA VAL A 89 9.05 1.83 3.95
C VAL A 89 7.82 1.81 4.86
N ALA A 90 6.69 2.34 4.40
CA ALA A 90 5.47 2.43 5.20
C ALA A 90 4.85 1.06 5.46
N LEU A 91 4.75 0.20 4.43
CA LEU A 91 4.20 -1.14 4.55
C LEU A 91 5.16 -2.13 5.20
N VAL A 92 6.47 -1.97 5.16
CA VAL A 92 7.37 -2.81 5.98
C VAL A 92 7.35 -2.32 7.42
N GLY A 93 7.57 -1.02 7.62
CA GLY A 93 7.70 -0.38 8.93
C GLY A 93 6.40 -0.24 9.72
N GLY A 94 5.23 -0.40 9.10
CA GLY A 94 3.94 -0.29 9.78
C GLY A 94 3.55 1.15 10.07
N PHE A 95 3.96 2.05 9.18
CA PHE A 95 3.67 3.48 9.27
C PHE A 95 2.42 3.80 8.46
N PHE A 96 1.52 4.61 9.03
CA PHE A 96 0.28 5.07 8.39
C PHE A 96 -0.42 3.98 7.57
N THR A 97 -0.50 2.76 8.10
CA THR A 97 -0.81 1.54 7.29
C THR A 97 -2.15 1.63 6.55
N ARG A 98 -3.12 2.32 7.14
CA ARG A 98 -4.39 2.70 6.51
C ARG A 98 -4.18 3.34 5.14
N TRP A 99 -3.40 4.41 5.11
CA TRP A 99 -3.11 5.20 3.90
C TRP A 99 -2.06 4.54 3.02
N ALA A 100 -1.06 3.85 3.62
CA ALA A 100 -0.05 3.13 2.86
C ALA A 100 -0.64 1.99 2.01
N GLY A 101 -1.65 1.28 2.54
CA GLY A 101 -2.39 0.28 1.77
C GLY A 101 -3.16 0.89 0.60
N LEU A 102 -3.80 2.04 0.79
CA LEU A 102 -4.47 2.77 -0.29
C LEU A 102 -3.50 3.30 -1.35
N LEU A 103 -2.36 3.87 -0.92
CA LEU A 103 -1.29 4.31 -1.81
C LEU A 103 -0.79 3.14 -2.67
N SER A 104 -0.52 1.99 -2.05
CA SER A 104 -0.07 0.79 -2.75
C SER A 104 -1.10 0.29 -3.75
N ALA A 105 -2.39 0.26 -3.39
CA ALA A 105 -3.47 -0.09 -4.30
C ALA A 105 -3.56 0.89 -5.49
N GLY A 106 -3.43 2.20 -5.24
CA GLY A 106 -3.37 3.22 -6.28
C GLY A 106 -2.19 3.03 -7.24
N CYS A 107 -1.00 2.71 -6.73
CA CYS A 107 0.15 2.36 -7.56
C CYS A 107 -0.13 1.17 -8.48
N MET A 108 -0.82 0.14 -7.98
CA MET A 108 -1.18 -1.03 -8.79
C MET A 108 -2.15 -0.69 -9.91
N VAL A 109 -3.08 0.25 -9.70
CA VAL A 109 -3.98 0.74 -10.75
C VAL A 109 -3.20 1.43 -11.87
N VAL A 110 -2.28 2.33 -11.53
CA VAL A 110 -1.44 3.03 -12.53
C VAL A 110 -0.53 2.04 -13.25
N ALA A 111 0.05 1.07 -12.54
CA ALA A 111 0.84 0.01 -13.14
C ALA A 111 0.03 -0.86 -14.12
N ALA A 112 -1.20 -1.23 -13.74
CA ALA A 112 -2.09 -2.02 -14.61
C ALA A 112 -2.46 -1.25 -15.87
N TYR A 113 -2.75 0.05 -15.74
CA TYR A 113 -2.94 0.94 -16.89
C TYR A 113 -1.71 0.95 -17.80
N ALA A 114 -0.50 1.14 -17.26
CA ALA A 114 0.72 1.18 -18.06
C ALA A 114 0.98 -0.15 -18.78
N ILE A 115 0.66 -1.29 -18.16
CA ILE A 115 0.73 -2.60 -18.82
C ILE A 115 -0.28 -2.69 -19.97
N PHE A 116 -1.52 -2.30 -19.77
CA PHE A 116 -2.51 -2.29 -20.86
C PHE A 116 -2.11 -1.36 -22.01
N ALA A 117 -1.58 -0.18 -21.71
CA ALA A 117 -1.12 0.78 -22.71
C ALA A 117 0.09 0.25 -23.51
N THR A 118 0.99 -0.50 -22.88
CA THR A 118 2.25 -0.93 -23.52
C THR A 118 2.19 -2.34 -24.14
N LYS A 119 1.35 -3.22 -23.61
CA LYS A 119 1.28 -4.65 -23.96
C LYS A 119 -0.11 -5.11 -24.42
N GLY A 120 -1.11 -4.23 -24.36
CA GLY A 120 -2.51 -4.56 -24.67
C GLY A 120 -3.24 -5.20 -23.50
N VAL A 121 -4.54 -5.46 -23.69
CA VAL A 121 -5.40 -6.03 -22.65
C VAL A 121 -5.14 -7.52 -22.52
N ASN A 122 -4.54 -7.93 -21.40
CA ASN A 122 -4.32 -9.33 -21.06
C ASN A 122 -4.43 -9.55 -19.55
N TRP A 123 -5.03 -10.67 -19.16
CA TRP A 123 -5.13 -11.07 -17.76
C TRP A 123 -3.88 -11.81 -17.29
N TYR A 124 -3.50 -12.88 -18.00
CA TYR A 124 -2.51 -13.85 -17.52
C TYR A 124 -1.10 -13.26 -17.47
N TRP A 125 -0.47 -13.29 -16.29
CA TRP A 125 0.79 -12.59 -16.03
C TRP A 125 1.96 -13.11 -16.88
N ALA A 126 2.03 -14.42 -17.15
CA ALA A 126 3.15 -14.99 -17.91
C ALA A 126 3.14 -14.57 -19.39
N LYS A 127 1.99 -14.07 -19.86
CA LYS A 127 1.83 -13.42 -21.17
C LYS A 127 1.85 -11.89 -21.07
N GLY A 128 2.37 -11.34 -19.97
CA GLY A 128 2.48 -9.91 -19.72
C GLY A 128 1.19 -9.22 -19.25
N GLY A 129 0.22 -9.97 -18.71
CA GLY A 129 -1.04 -9.44 -18.19
C GLY A 129 -0.98 -8.87 -16.76
N VAL A 130 -2.13 -8.43 -16.26
CA VAL A 130 -2.26 -7.66 -15.00
C VAL A 130 -2.63 -8.47 -13.75
N GLU A 131 -2.78 -9.79 -13.86
CA GLU A 131 -3.25 -10.68 -12.77
C GLU A 131 -2.55 -10.42 -11.42
N TYR A 132 -1.21 -10.35 -11.39
CA TYR A 132 -0.48 -10.07 -10.16
C TYR A 132 -0.64 -8.64 -9.63
N LEU A 133 -0.83 -7.66 -10.52
CA LEU A 133 -1.09 -6.27 -10.12
C LEU A 133 -2.46 -6.16 -9.43
N VAL A 134 -3.45 -6.86 -9.96
CA VAL A 134 -4.80 -6.91 -9.36
C VAL A 134 -4.74 -7.64 -8.02
N LEU A 135 -4.08 -8.79 -7.93
CA LEU A 135 -3.90 -9.50 -6.67
C LEU A 135 -3.23 -8.60 -5.61
N TRP A 136 -2.10 -7.97 -5.97
CA TRP A 136 -1.38 -7.09 -5.07
C TRP A 136 -2.27 -5.92 -4.63
N GLY A 137 -2.96 -5.26 -5.57
CA GLY A 137 -3.85 -4.14 -5.25
C GLY A 137 -4.96 -4.54 -4.27
N LEU A 138 -5.59 -5.70 -4.48
CA LEU A 138 -6.62 -6.23 -3.58
C LEU A 138 -6.08 -6.56 -2.19
N LEU A 139 -4.89 -7.16 -2.10
CA LEU A 139 -4.24 -7.43 -0.81
C LEU A 139 -3.85 -6.12 -0.09
N SER A 140 -3.43 -5.09 -0.82
CA SER A 140 -3.16 -3.77 -0.26
C SER A 140 -4.42 -3.10 0.30
N LEU A 141 -5.57 -3.27 -0.36
CA LEU A 141 -6.87 -2.84 0.17
C LEU A 141 -7.27 -3.64 1.42
N ALA A 142 -7.01 -4.95 1.45
CA ALA A 142 -7.26 -5.78 2.63
C ALA A 142 -6.42 -5.34 3.84
N VAL A 143 -5.14 -5.01 3.62
CA VAL A 143 -4.23 -4.44 4.64
C VAL A 143 -4.74 -3.10 5.15
N ALA A 144 -5.15 -2.20 4.25
CA ALA A 144 -5.76 -0.94 4.62
C ALA A 144 -7.00 -1.16 5.52
N ALA A 145 -7.94 -1.97 5.06
CA ALA A 145 -9.18 -2.25 5.79
C ALA A 145 -8.94 -2.90 7.17
N ASP A 146 -7.98 -3.82 7.27
CA ASP A 146 -7.56 -4.41 8.54
C ASP A 146 -6.98 -3.37 9.50
N ALA A 147 -6.12 -2.47 9.00
CA ALA A 147 -5.56 -1.39 9.79
C ALA A 147 -6.66 -0.45 10.34
N TRP A 148 -7.69 -0.11 9.56
CA TRP A 148 -8.85 0.64 10.06
C TRP A 148 -9.60 -0.14 11.16
N ARG A 149 -9.91 -1.42 10.94
CA ARG A 149 -10.66 -2.24 11.92
C ARG A 149 -9.97 -2.38 13.28
N ARG A 150 -8.64 -2.49 13.29
CA ARG A 150 -7.86 -2.66 14.54
C ARG A 150 -7.75 -1.42 15.39
N THR A 151 -7.95 -0.25 14.79
CA THR A 151 -7.68 1.05 15.42
C THR A 151 -8.93 1.89 15.59
N SER A 152 -10.09 1.36 15.16
CA SER A 152 -11.43 1.90 15.42
C SER A 152 -12.17 1.13 16.52
N ARG A 153 -11.53 0.12 17.12
CA ARG A 153 -12.00 -0.59 18.33
C ARG A 153 -11.23 -0.05 19.53
#